data_AF-A0A7Y3U4W7-F1
#
_entry.id   AF-A0A7Y3U4W7-F1
#
_cell.length_a   1.000
_cell.length_b   1.000
_cell.length_c   1.000
_cell.angle_alpha   90.00
_cell.angle_beta   90.00
_cell.angle_gamma   90.00
#
_symmetry.space_group_name_H-M   'P 1'
#
loop_
_entity.id
_entity.type
_entity.pdbx_description
1 polymer ?
#
loop_
_entity_poly.entity_id
_entity_poly.type
_entity_poly.pdbx_seq_one_letter_code
_entity_poly.pdbx_strand_id
1 'polypeptide(L)'
;MARREWKWTEKQFDKLNKAIQILDELADYKPLTLRQIYYQFVSKGYIENKVSEYTMLSQCLKWARINGYISWDDMEDRTEQGFFTIIQALVIKTSL
;
A
#
# COMPACT_ATOMS: atom_id res chain seq x y z
N MET A 1 -14.60 22.05 -12.67
CA MET A 1 -14.16 20.67 -12.95
C MET A 1 -14.80 19.76 -11.92
N ALA A 2 -15.75 18.90 -12.31
CA ALA A 2 -16.29 17.90 -11.38
C ALA A 2 -15.16 16.93 -11.01
N ARG A 3 -14.86 16.75 -9.71
CA ARG A 3 -13.95 15.69 -9.28
C ARG A 3 -14.60 14.37 -9.68
N ARG A 4 -13.94 13.61 -10.55
CA ARG A 4 -14.42 12.28 -10.95
C ARG A 4 -14.57 11.44 -9.68
N GLU A 5 -15.79 11.08 -9.33
CA GLU A 5 -16.08 10.27 -8.15
C GLU A 5 -15.48 8.87 -8.35
N TRP A 6 -14.65 8.43 -7.42
CA TRP A 6 -14.10 7.09 -7.45
C TRP A 6 -15.17 6.08 -7.06
N LYS A 7 -15.52 5.22 -7.99
CA LYS A 7 -16.49 4.14 -7.77
C LYS A 7 -15.74 2.90 -7.30
N TRP A 8 -15.99 2.52 -6.05
CA TRP A 8 -15.44 1.31 -5.48
C TRP A 8 -16.10 0.07 -6.08
N THR A 9 -15.28 -0.85 -6.57
CA THR A 9 -15.66 -2.19 -6.98
C THR A 9 -15.34 -3.19 -5.87
N GLU A 10 -15.94 -4.36 -5.90
CA GLU A 10 -15.68 -5.44 -4.94
C GLU A 10 -14.19 -5.79 -4.85
N LYS A 11 -13.50 -5.90 -5.99
CA LYS A 11 -12.04 -6.16 -6.03
C LYS A 11 -11.22 -5.04 -5.39
N GLN A 12 -11.68 -3.79 -5.45
CA GLN A 12 -11.00 -2.67 -4.80
C GLN A 12 -11.23 -2.69 -3.29
N PHE A 13 -12.42 -3.08 -2.84
CA PHE A 13 -12.68 -3.32 -1.41
C PHE A 13 -11.83 -4.47 -0.86
N ASP A 14 -11.66 -5.56 -1.61
CA ASP A 14 -10.75 -6.64 -1.21
C ASP A 14 -9.31 -6.13 -1.03
N LYS A 15 -8.80 -5.32 -1.97
CA LYS A 15 -7.49 -4.68 -1.83
C LYS A 15 -7.44 -3.70 -0.66
N LEU A 16 -8.49 -2.92 -0.43
CA LEU A 16 -8.57 -1.99 0.70
C LEU A 16 -8.51 -2.74 2.04
N ASN A 17 -9.31 -3.79 2.20
CA ASN A 17 -9.36 -4.59 3.43
C ASN A 17 -8.02 -5.24 3.72
N LYS A 18 -7.34 -5.79 2.70
CA LYS A 18 -5.98 -6.32 2.85
C LYS A 18 -4.98 -5.25 3.27
N ALA A 19 -5.13 -4.01 2.77
CA ALA A 19 -4.25 -2.91 3.16
C ALA A 19 -4.48 -2.48 4.61
N ILE A 20 -5.74 -2.40 5.04
CA ILE A 20 -6.09 -2.11 6.45
C ILE A 20 -5.52 -3.21 7.35
N GLN A 21 -5.69 -4.49 6.98
CA GLN A 21 -5.11 -5.60 7.73
C GLN A 21 -3.58 -5.46 7.88
N ILE A 22 -2.86 -5.15 6.79
CA ILE A 22 -1.41 -4.93 6.84
C ILE A 22 -1.05 -3.75 7.74
N LEU A 23 -1.81 -2.65 7.67
CA LEU A 23 -1.61 -1.48 8.52
C LEU A 23 -1.82 -1.84 9.99
N ASP A 24 -2.84 -2.61 10.32
CA ASP A 24 -3.13 -3.05 11.69
C ASP A 24 -2.06 -4.02 12.21
N GLU A 25 -1.60 -4.96 11.38
CA GLU A 25 -0.50 -5.88 11.71
C GLU A 25 0.82 -5.15 11.98
N LEU A 26 1.05 -4.01 11.32
CA LEU A 26 2.26 -3.21 11.42
C LEU A 26 2.03 -1.88 12.15
N ALA A 27 1.06 -1.84 13.07
CA ALA A 27 0.67 -0.62 13.77
C ALA A 27 1.85 0.07 14.48
N ASP A 28 2.77 -0.71 15.07
CA ASP A 28 3.97 -0.21 15.75
C ASP A 28 4.98 0.48 14.81
N TYR A 29 4.84 0.25 13.49
CA TYR A 29 5.73 0.80 12.46
C TYR A 29 5.07 1.91 11.63
N LYS A 30 3.84 2.33 11.98
CA LYS A 30 3.18 3.46 11.33
C LYS A 30 3.94 4.78 11.59
N PRO A 31 3.91 5.75 10.66
CA PRO A 31 3.25 5.70 9.36
C PRO A 31 4.01 4.83 8.34
N LEU A 32 3.27 4.03 7.56
CA LEU A 32 3.87 3.24 6.47
C LEU A 32 3.88 3.99 5.13
N THR A 33 4.96 3.84 4.38
CA THR A 33 5.03 4.28 2.99
C THR A 33 4.23 3.36 2.06
N LEU A 34 3.78 3.90 0.92
CA LEU A 34 3.13 3.12 -0.14
C LEU A 34 3.98 1.91 -0.59
N ARG A 35 5.31 2.05 -0.66
CA ARG A 35 6.21 0.96 -1.04
C ARG A 35 6.25 -0.15 0.00
N GLN A 36 6.27 0.18 1.29
CA GLN A 36 6.22 -0.83 2.36
C GLN A 36 4.93 -1.64 2.26
N ILE A 37 3.78 -0.97 2.09
CA ILE A 37 2.49 -1.66 1.93
C ILE A 37 2.50 -2.53 0.67
N TYR A 38 2.98 -2.01 -0.46
CA TYR A 38 3.10 -2.78 -1.69
C TYR A 38 3.94 -4.06 -1.52
N TYR A 39 5.08 -3.98 -0.84
CA TYR A 39 5.90 -5.17 -0.61
C TYR A 39 5.26 -6.16 0.36
N GLN A 40 4.47 -5.70 1.33
CA GLN A 40 3.65 -6.60 2.15
C GLN A 40 2.65 -7.38 1.28
N PHE A 41 1.97 -6.71 0.35
CA PHE A 41 1.08 -7.40 -0.60
C PHE A 41 1.81 -8.43 -1.47
N VAL A 42 3.00 -8.10 -1.98
CA VAL A 42 3.81 -9.04 -2.79
C VAL A 42 4.29 -10.22 -1.95
N SER A 43 4.81 -9.97 -0.75
CA SER A 43 5.32 -11.02 0.14
C SER A 43 4.25 -12.00 0.59
N LYS A 44 3.02 -11.51 0.80
CA LYS A 44 1.84 -12.32 1.14
C LYS A 44 1.16 -12.95 -0.08
N GLY A 45 1.67 -12.73 -1.29
CA GLY A 45 1.14 -13.29 -2.54
C GLY A 45 -0.21 -12.70 -2.98
N TYR A 46 -0.59 -11.51 -2.48
CA TYR A 46 -1.85 -10.86 -2.84
C TYR A 46 -1.84 -10.22 -4.23
N ILE A 47 -0.67 -9.77 -4.67
CA ILE A 47 -0.43 -9.19 -6.00
C ILE A 47 0.93 -9.65 -6.52
N GLU A 48 1.09 -9.62 -7.84
CA GLU A 48 2.38 -9.84 -8.48
C GLU A 48 3.27 -8.62 -8.36
N ASN A 49 4.59 -8.83 -8.40
CA ASN A 49 5.57 -7.75 -8.39
C ASN A 49 5.66 -7.08 -9.78
N LYS A 50 4.71 -6.22 -10.12
CA LYS A 50 4.63 -5.51 -11.41
C LYS A 50 4.22 -4.05 -11.22
N VAL A 51 4.70 -3.20 -12.13
CA VAL A 51 4.45 -1.74 -12.12
C VAL A 51 2.95 -1.40 -12.20
N SER A 52 2.18 -2.20 -12.94
CA SER A 52 0.72 -2.06 -13.03
C SER A 52 0.05 -2.24 -11.67
N GLU A 53 0.44 -3.26 -10.90
CA GLU A 53 -0.10 -3.54 -9.57
C GLU A 53 0.28 -2.44 -8.57
N TYR A 54 1.52 -1.95 -8.63
CA TYR A 54 1.93 -0.79 -7.82
C TYR A 54 1.08 0.44 -8.12
N THR A 55 0.85 0.74 -9.40
CA THR A 55 0.05 1.91 -9.84
C THR A 55 -1.41 1.76 -9.39
N MET A 56 -1.98 0.57 -9.52
CA MET A 56 -3.34 0.27 -9.07
C MET A 56 -3.48 0.41 -7.55
N LEU A 57 -2.54 -0.14 -6.78
CA LEU A 57 -2.54 -0.04 -5.33
C LEU A 57 -2.37 1.43 -4.89
N SER A 58 -1.48 2.19 -5.52
CA SER A 58 -1.30 3.62 -5.26
C SER A 58 -2.61 4.40 -5.40
N GLN A 59 -3.33 4.18 -6.51
CA GLN A 59 -4.63 4.83 -6.72
C GLN A 59 -5.65 4.38 -5.68
N CYS A 60 -5.72 3.09 -5.36
CA CYS A 60 -6.60 2.54 -4.34
C CYS A 60 -6.39 3.22 -2.98
N LEU A 61 -5.14 3.27 -2.49
CA LEU A 61 -4.81 3.84 -1.17
C LEU A 61 -5.00 5.35 -1.14
N LYS A 62 -4.72 6.06 -2.24
CA LYS A 62 -5.03 7.48 -2.36
C LYS A 62 -6.52 7.75 -2.13
N TRP A 63 -7.40 7.00 -2.79
CA TRP A 63 -8.84 7.15 -2.62
C TRP A 63 -9.32 6.65 -1.26
N ALA A 64 -8.65 5.64 -0.69
CA ALA A 64 -8.93 5.18 0.67
C ALA A 64 -8.73 6.31 1.69
N ARG A 65 -7.62 7.06 1.61
CA ARG A 65 -7.38 8.23 2.48
C ARG A 65 -8.38 9.36 2.24
N ILE A 66 -8.66 9.69 0.97
CA ILE A 66 -9.63 10.74 0.62
C ILE A 66 -11.02 10.43 1.17
N ASN A 67 -11.42 9.15 1.16
CA ASN A 67 -12.72 8.71 1.66
C ASN A 67 -12.73 8.38 3.17
N GLY A 68 -11.60 8.53 3.87
CA GLY A 68 -11.50 8.30 5.32
C GLY A 68 -11.41 6.84 5.75
N TYR A 69 -11.13 5.89 4.85
CA TYR A 69 -10.94 4.48 5.20
C TYR A 69 -9.58 4.20 5.84
N ILE A 70 -8.57 5.03 5.56
CA ILE A 70 -7.21 4.94 6.11
C ILE A 70 -6.87 6.33 6.65
N SER A 71 -6.34 6.40 7.88
CA SER A 71 -5.94 7.67 8.48
C SER A 71 -4.76 8.29 7.74
N TRP A 72 -4.65 9.61 7.78
CA TRP A 72 -3.46 10.31 7.30
C TRP A 72 -2.22 9.99 8.15
N ASP A 73 -2.41 9.56 9.40
CA ASP A 73 -1.33 9.15 10.31
C ASP A 73 -0.90 7.68 10.10
N ASP A 74 -1.71 6.88 9.39
CA ASP A 74 -1.38 5.47 9.10
C ASP A 74 -0.34 5.35 7.99
N MET A 75 -0.26 6.37 7.12
CA MET A 75 0.61 6.31 5.96
C MET A 75 1.25 7.66 5.63
N GLU A 76 2.49 7.61 5.19
CA GLU A 76 3.23 8.79 4.73
C GLU A 76 3.54 8.71 3.22
N ASP A 77 3.40 9.84 2.54
CA ASP A 77 3.75 9.96 1.11
C ASP A 77 5.21 10.35 0.96
N ARG A 78 6.10 9.38 1.20
CA ARG A 78 7.51 9.56 0.87
C ARG A 78 7.74 9.19 -0.59
N THR A 79 7.87 10.22 -1.44
CA THR A 79 8.55 10.09 -2.73
C THR A 79 10.05 9.95 -2.46
N GLU A 80 10.52 8.86 -1.86
CA GLU A 80 11.97 8.73 -1.68
C GLU A 80 12.58 8.58 -3.08
N GLN A 81 13.15 9.69 -3.57
CA GLN A 81 14.27 9.68 -4.50
C GLN A 81 15.41 8.96 -3.78
N GLY A 82 15.70 7.72 -4.19
CA GLY A 82 17.00 7.11 -3.89
C GLY A 82 17.12 6.11 -2.73
N PHE A 83 16.07 5.41 -2.30
CA PHE A 83 16.22 4.27 -1.37
C PHE A 83 15.66 2.96 -1.93
N PHE A 84 16.06 2.60 -3.15
CA PHE A 84 15.70 1.33 -3.78
C PHE A 84 16.37 0.10 -3.12
N THR A 85 17.32 0.29 -2.19
CA THR A 85 18.25 -0.78 -1.79
C THR A 85 18.02 -1.39 -0.40
N ILE A 86 17.33 -0.72 0.53
CA ILE A 86 17.30 -1.21 1.93
C ILE A 86 16.13 -2.18 2.20
N ILE A 87 14.95 -1.98 1.61
CA ILE A 87 13.78 -2.83 1.95
C ILE A 87 13.80 -4.18 1.20
N GLN A 88 14.41 -4.26 0.01
CA GLN A 88 14.65 -5.57 -0.63
C GLN A 88 15.55 -6.48 0.23
N ALA A 89 16.51 -5.91 0.96
CA ALA A 89 17.43 -6.71 1.79
C ALA A 89 16.76 -7.31 3.04
N LEU A 90 15.67 -6.71 3.54
CA LEU A 90 14.99 -7.20 4.74
C LEU A 90 13.93 -8.26 4.42
N VAL A 91 13.18 -8.10 3.31
CA VAL A 91 12.13 -9.06 2.91
C VAL A 91 12.72 -10.36 2.34
N ILE A 92 13.95 -10.33 1.79
CA ILE A 92 14.63 -11.53 1.27
C ILE A 92 15.27 -12.36 2.41
N LYS A 93 15.65 -11.74 3.54
CA LYS A 93 16.33 -12.46 4.65
C LYS A 93 15.40 -13.30 5.53
N THR A 94 14.09 -13.12 5.47
CA THR A 94 13.12 -13.95 6.21
C THR A 94 12.68 -15.20 5.46
N SER A 95 13.21 -15.43 4.26
CA SER A 95 12.84 -16.58 3.39
C SER A 95 14.04 -17.48 3.03
N LEU A 96 15.14 -17.41 3.80
CA LEU A 96 16.31 -18.29 3.68
C LEU A 96 16.68 -18.88 5.04
#